data_AF-A0A016UU57-F1
#
_entry.id   AF-A0A016UU57-F1
#
_cell.length_a   1.000
_cell.length_b   1.000
_cell.length_c   1.000
_cell.angle_alpha   90.00
_cell.angle_beta   90.00
_cell.angle_gamma   90.00
#
_symmetry.space_group_name_H-M   'P 1'
#
loop_
_entity.id
_entity.type
_entity.pdbx_description
1 polymer ?
#
loop_
_entity_poly.entity_id
_entity_poly.type
_entity_poly.pdbx_seq_one_letter_code
_entity_poly.pdbx_strand_id
1 'polypeptide(L)'
;MAVNGITECFAMASMNNAQVFSHGSFLLVSAVVHIALSFCLCSYLNASGFIIANAVNMLFRIGYSWRHISSFLGDRTPSIVNVLPSFSTIVFLFFALMATLFTLLVFGSTPGLSHTLAHVAIGGVLLVLVVAHIVSTDHVFQMLTHRLQKYAP
;
A
#
# COMPACT_ATOMS: atom_id res chain seq x y z
N MET A 1 0.19 -0.70 2.14
CA MET A 1 0.60 -1.21 3.47
C MET A 1 0.09 -0.36 4.63
N ALA A 2 0.03 0.98 4.53
CA ALA A 2 -0.48 1.82 5.62
C ALA A 2 -1.91 1.48 6.10
N VAL A 3 -2.82 1.16 5.17
CA VAL A 3 -4.21 0.77 5.48
C VAL A 3 -4.27 -0.43 6.43
N ASN A 4 -3.39 -1.42 6.25
CA ASN A 4 -3.33 -2.60 7.09
C ASN A 4 -3.11 -2.25 8.57
N GLY A 5 -2.13 -1.38 8.87
CA GLY A 5 -1.84 -0.98 10.24
C GLY A 5 -3.00 -0.25 10.92
N ILE A 6 -3.69 0.63 10.19
CA ILE A 6 -4.86 1.34 10.72
C ILE A 6 -6.03 0.36 10.97
N THR A 7 -6.30 -0.55 10.03
CA THR A 7 -7.37 -1.55 10.17
C THR A 7 -7.13 -2.53 11.32
N GLU A 8 -5.89 -2.95 11.55
CA GLU A 8 -5.55 -3.86 12.63
C GLU A 8 -5.57 -3.18 13.98
N CYS A 9 -5.08 -1.95 14.06
CA CYS A 9 -5.16 -1.15 15.29
C CYS A 9 -6.62 -0.94 15.70
N PHE A 10 -7.48 -0.57 14.75
CA PHE A 10 -8.90 -0.40 15.03
C PHE A 10 -9.57 -1.73 15.41
N ALA A 11 -9.32 -2.81 14.67
CA ALA A 11 -9.89 -4.13 14.98
C ALA A 11 -9.45 -4.63 16.36
N MET A 12 -8.19 -4.44 16.74
CA MET A 12 -7.67 -4.80 18.06
C MET A 12 -8.29 -3.95 19.17
N ALA A 13 -8.48 -2.65 18.94
CA ALA A 13 -9.11 -1.75 19.90
C ALA A 13 -10.61 -2.06 20.14
N SER A 14 -11.31 -2.66 19.16
CA SER A 14 -12.72 -3.05 19.28
C SER A 14 -12.95 -4.47 19.80
N MET A 15 -11.92 -5.31 19.89
CA MET A 15 -12.04 -6.72 20.27
C MET A 15 -12.06 -6.95 21.78
N ASN A 16 -12.83 -7.94 22.23
CA ASN A 16 -12.76 -8.44 23.60
C ASN A 16 -11.60 -9.45 23.78
N ASN A 17 -11.16 -9.71 25.02
CA ASN A 17 -9.99 -10.56 25.32
C ASN A 17 -9.96 -11.93 24.62
N ALA A 18 -11.12 -12.61 24.52
CA ALA A 18 -11.22 -13.89 23.82
C ALA A 18 -11.04 -13.76 22.29
N GLN A 19 -11.52 -12.66 21.71
CA GLN A 19 -11.38 -12.37 20.28
C GLN A 19 -9.95 -11.95 19.94
N VAL A 20 -9.26 -11.23 20.83
CA VAL A 20 -7.84 -10.88 20.69
C VAL A 20 -6.98 -12.14 20.60
N PHE A 21 -7.25 -13.15 21.44
CA PHE A 21 -6.50 -14.41 21.37
C PHE A 21 -6.73 -15.16 20.05
N SER A 22 -7.97 -15.20 19.57
CA SER A 22 -8.31 -15.76 18.25
C SER A 22 -7.65 -14.99 17.10
N HIS A 23 -7.62 -13.66 17.18
CA HIS A 23 -6.94 -12.81 16.21
C HIS A 23 -5.42 -13.03 16.20
N GLY A 24 -4.81 -13.21 17.38
CA GLY A 24 -3.40 -13.57 17.52
C GLY A 24 -3.09 -14.93 16.88
N SER A 25 -3.97 -15.92 17.05
CA SER A 25 -3.86 -17.22 16.38
C SER A 25 -3.95 -17.09 14.85
N PHE A 26 -4.88 -16.27 14.35
CA PHE A 26 -5.00 -15.97 12.91
C PHE A 26 -3.72 -15.32 12.35
N LEU A 27 -3.15 -14.34 13.07
CA LEU A 27 -1.89 -13.69 12.68
C LEU A 27 -0.73 -14.70 12.59
N LEU A 28 -0.67 -15.65 13.52
CA LEU A 28 0.33 -16.72 13.52
C LEU A 28 0.15 -17.65 12.32
N VAL A 29 -1.08 -18.09 12.03
CA VAL A 29 -1.37 -18.91 10.84
C VAL A 29 -1.04 -18.13 9.56
N SER A 30 -1.40 -16.84 9.48
CA SER A 30 -1.07 -15.97 8.36
C SER A 30 0.44 -15.87 8.13
N ALA A 31 1.24 -15.83 9.20
CA ALA A 31 2.70 -15.81 9.10
C ALA A 31 3.26 -17.12 8.52
N VAL A 32 2.76 -18.27 8.98
CA VAL A 32 3.16 -19.59 8.44
C VAL A 32 2.79 -19.71 6.97
N VAL A 33 1.57 -19.30 6.60
CA VAL A 33 1.11 -19.27 5.19
C VAL A 33 1.99 -18.34 4.36
N HIS A 34 2.33 -17.15 4.86
CA HIS A 34 3.21 -16.22 4.16
C HIS A 34 4.60 -16.81 3.92
N ILE A 35 5.19 -17.52 4.88
CA ILE A 35 6.48 -18.20 4.69
C ILE A 35 6.38 -19.27 3.59
N ALA A 36 5.36 -20.11 3.63
CA ALA A 36 5.15 -21.14 2.61
C ALA A 36 4.90 -20.53 1.21
N LEU A 37 4.08 -19.48 1.13
CA LEU A 37 3.79 -18.76 -0.10
C LEU A 37 5.05 -18.08 -0.67
N SER A 38 5.83 -17.46 0.21
CA SER A 38 7.11 -16.83 -0.17
C SER A 38 8.08 -17.86 -0.72
N PHE A 39 8.19 -19.02 -0.08
CA PHE A 39 9.06 -20.09 -0.55
C PHE A 39 8.67 -20.58 -1.95
N CYS A 40 7.38 -20.86 -2.17
CA CYS A 40 6.86 -21.25 -3.48
C CYS A 40 7.11 -20.15 -4.54
N LEU A 41 6.68 -18.92 -4.28
CA LEU A 41 6.77 -17.84 -5.27
C LEU A 41 8.22 -17.43 -5.56
N CYS A 42 9.10 -17.42 -4.56
CA CYS A 42 10.53 -17.17 -4.78
C CYS A 42 11.16 -18.25 -5.65
N SER A 43 10.73 -19.52 -5.55
CA SER A 43 11.22 -20.59 -6.41
C SER A 43 10.91 -20.37 -7.90
N TYR A 44 9.83 -19.66 -8.22
CA TYR A 44 9.44 -19.38 -9.61
C TYR A 44 9.85 -17.98 -10.10
N LEU A 45 9.80 -16.97 -9.24
CA LEU A 45 9.91 -15.55 -9.60
C LEU A 45 11.06 -14.82 -8.89
N ASN A 46 11.92 -15.54 -8.17
CA ASN A 46 13.03 -14.98 -7.38
C ASN A 46 12.54 -13.85 -6.45
N ALA A 47 13.26 -12.73 -6.39
CA ALA A 47 12.95 -11.60 -5.51
C ALA A 47 11.54 -11.00 -5.75
N SER A 48 11.05 -11.01 -6.99
CA SER A 48 9.70 -10.53 -7.32
C SER A 48 8.62 -11.40 -6.66
N GLY A 49 8.89 -12.70 -6.50
CA GLY A 49 8.00 -13.63 -5.81
C GLY A 49 7.78 -13.26 -4.34
N PHE A 50 8.83 -12.81 -3.65
CA PHE A 50 8.74 -12.34 -2.26
C PHE A 50 7.86 -11.10 -2.12
N ILE A 51 8.00 -10.14 -3.04
CA ILE A 51 7.21 -8.90 -3.05
C ILE A 51 5.71 -9.23 -3.22
N ILE A 52 5.39 -10.12 -4.16
CA ILE A 52 4.01 -10.55 -4.42
C ILE A 52 3.45 -11.31 -3.21
N ALA A 53 4.23 -12.24 -2.63
CA ALA A 53 3.79 -13.01 -1.46
C ALA A 53 3.44 -12.09 -0.27
N ASN A 54 4.27 -11.07 -0.02
CA ASN A 54 4.00 -10.09 1.02
C ASN A 54 2.76 -9.23 0.71
N ALA A 55 2.57 -8.81 -0.55
CA ALA A 55 1.38 -8.08 -0.96
C ALA A 55 0.09 -8.90 -0.73
N VAL A 56 0.10 -10.19 -1.10
CA VAL A 56 -1.01 -11.11 -0.88
C VAL A 56 -1.30 -11.30 0.61
N ASN A 57 -0.26 -11.51 1.43
CA ASN A 57 -0.41 -11.62 2.88
C ASN A 57 -1.04 -10.35 3.50
N MET A 58 -0.62 -9.18 3.03
CA MET A 58 -1.20 -7.91 3.48
C MET A 58 -2.67 -7.75 3.06
N LEU A 59 -3.06 -8.21 1.86
CA LEU A 59 -4.46 -8.20 1.41
C LEU A 59 -5.33 -9.12 2.28
N PHE A 60 -4.86 -10.34 2.59
CA PHE A 60 -5.58 -11.25 3.48
C PHE A 60 -5.79 -10.64 4.87
N ARG A 61 -4.76 -10.00 5.42
CA ARG A 61 -4.84 -9.36 6.75
C ARG A 61 -5.80 -8.16 6.76
N ILE A 62 -5.77 -7.32 5.72
CA ILE A 62 -6.76 -6.23 5.56
C ILE A 62 -8.17 -6.82 5.46
N GLY A 63 -8.39 -7.84 4.62
CA GLY A 63 -9.70 -8.44 4.43
C GLY A 63 -10.27 -9.08 5.70
N TYR A 64 -9.44 -9.79 6.47
CA TYR A 64 -9.82 -10.35 7.77
C TYR A 64 -10.21 -9.25 8.75
N SER A 65 -9.35 -8.24 8.92
CA SER A 65 -9.60 -7.13 9.84
C SER A 65 -10.86 -6.36 9.43
N TRP A 66 -11.05 -6.14 8.13
CA TRP A 66 -12.24 -5.49 7.59
C TRP A 66 -13.52 -6.28 7.87
N ARG A 67 -13.49 -7.61 7.75
CA ARG A 67 -14.64 -8.46 8.09
C ARG A 67 -15.02 -8.34 9.56
N HIS A 68 -14.03 -8.26 10.46
CA HIS A 68 -14.27 -8.03 11.87
C HIS A 68 -14.89 -6.64 12.12
N ILE A 69 -14.31 -5.60 11.54
CA ILE A 69 -14.84 -4.23 11.60
C ILE A 69 -16.27 -4.18 11.06
N SER A 70 -16.54 -4.91 9.97
CA SER A 70 -17.86 -4.94 9.36
C SER A 70 -18.92 -5.61 10.22
N SER A 71 -18.53 -6.68 10.92
CA SER A 71 -19.39 -7.31 11.91
C SER A 71 -19.62 -6.44 13.14
N PHE A 72 -18.67 -5.56 13.49
CA PHE A 72 -18.75 -4.68 14.66
C PHE A 72 -19.55 -3.40 14.39
N LEU A 73 -19.34 -2.75 13.24
CA LEU A 73 -20.04 -1.52 12.84
C LEU A 73 -21.38 -1.75 12.13
N GLY A 74 -21.64 -2.95 11.60
CA GLY A 74 -22.86 -3.24 10.82
C GLY A 74 -23.06 -2.28 9.66
N ASP A 75 -24.20 -1.59 9.64
CA ASP A 75 -24.58 -0.63 8.58
C ASP A 75 -23.77 0.70 8.61
N ARG A 76 -22.98 0.95 9.66
CA ARG A 76 -22.12 2.15 9.75
C ARG A 76 -20.77 1.96 9.06
N THR A 77 -20.56 0.84 8.37
CA THR A 77 -19.28 0.52 7.75
C THR A 77 -19.00 1.44 6.57
N PRO A 78 -17.88 2.18 6.57
CA PRO A 78 -17.48 2.94 5.40
C PRO A 78 -17.25 1.97 4.24
N SER A 79 -17.62 2.32 3.01
CA SER A 79 -17.38 1.43 1.87
C SER A 79 -15.87 1.27 1.64
N ILE A 80 -15.43 0.08 1.22
CA ILE A 80 -14.01 -0.16 0.83
C ILE A 80 -13.61 0.76 -0.33
N VAL A 81 -14.60 1.13 -1.16
CA VAL A 81 -14.42 2.03 -2.31
C VAL A 81 -13.99 3.43 -1.88
N ASN A 82 -14.39 3.89 -0.70
CA ASN A 82 -13.98 5.19 -0.17
C ASN A 82 -12.51 5.20 0.31
N VAL A 83 -11.91 4.03 0.54
CA VAL A 83 -10.49 3.88 0.92
C VAL A 83 -9.60 3.76 -0.33
N LEU A 84 -10.18 3.45 -1.50
CA LEU A 84 -9.41 3.33 -2.73
C LEU A 84 -9.01 4.71 -3.26
N PRO A 85 -7.81 4.83 -3.85
CA PRO A 85 -7.37 6.07 -4.47
C PRO A 85 -8.31 6.48 -5.61
N SER A 86 -8.44 7.78 -5.84
CA SER A 86 -9.28 8.32 -6.92
C SER A 86 -8.84 7.78 -8.28
N PHE A 87 -9.80 7.65 -9.21
CA PHE A 87 -9.52 7.15 -10.56
C PHE A 87 -8.38 7.93 -11.25
N SER A 88 -8.34 9.25 -11.06
CA SER A 88 -7.24 10.11 -11.55
C SER A 88 -5.87 9.69 -11.00
N THR A 89 -5.79 9.40 -9.70
CA THR A 89 -4.54 8.95 -9.05
C THR A 89 -4.10 7.59 -9.59
N ILE A 90 -5.03 6.67 -9.84
CA ILE A 90 -4.73 5.35 -10.42
C ILE A 90 -4.15 5.50 -11.83
N VAL A 91 -4.76 6.34 -12.67
CA VAL A 91 -4.27 6.60 -14.03
C VAL A 91 -2.87 7.21 -13.98
N PHE A 92 -2.63 8.18 -13.11
CA PHE A 92 -1.33 8.81 -12.97
C PHE A 92 -0.26 7.82 -12.48
N LEU A 93 -0.59 6.97 -11.52
CA LEU A 93 0.29 5.92 -11.02
C LEU A 93 0.62 4.89 -12.12
N PHE A 94 -0.34 4.55 -12.98
CA PHE A 94 -0.12 3.68 -14.13
C PHE A 94 0.86 4.29 -15.14
N PHE A 95 0.72 5.58 -15.46
CA PHE A 95 1.68 6.28 -16.33
C PHE A 95 3.08 6.34 -15.71
N ALA A 96 3.18 6.64 -14.41
CA ALA A 96 4.45 6.65 -13.69
C ALA A 96 5.12 5.26 -13.70
N LEU A 97 4.34 4.19 -13.51
CA LEU A 97 4.81 2.81 -13.63
C LEU A 97 5.34 2.52 -15.04
N MET A 98 4.58 2.90 -16.09
CA MET A 98 4.98 2.66 -17.48
C MET A 98 6.25 3.41 -17.85
N ALA A 99 6.39 4.67 -17.42
CA ALA A 99 7.59 5.47 -17.63
C ALA A 99 8.80 4.88 -16.89
N THR A 100 8.61 4.37 -15.67
CA THR A 100 9.67 3.71 -14.90
C THR A 100 10.09 2.38 -15.54
N LEU A 101 9.14 1.58 -16.02
CA LEU A 101 9.44 0.35 -16.79
C LEU A 101 10.21 0.66 -18.07
N PHE A 102 9.78 1.69 -18.81
CA PHE A 102 10.45 2.10 -20.04
C PHE A 102 11.90 2.53 -19.78
N THR A 103 12.13 3.35 -18.75
CA THR A 103 13.48 3.78 -18.38
C THR A 103 14.34 2.63 -17.87
N LEU A 104 13.75 1.64 -17.18
CA LEU A 104 14.45 0.42 -16.79
C LEU A 104 14.89 -0.39 -18.02
N LEU A 105 14.06 -0.50 -19.06
CA LEU A 105 14.43 -1.19 -20.30
C LEU A 105 15.56 -0.46 -21.05
N VAL A 106 15.46 0.86 -21.16
CA VAL A 106 16.43 1.69 -21.90
C VAL A 106 17.77 1.82 -21.18
N PHE A 107 17.76 2.07 -19.85
CA PHE A 107 18.97 2.37 -19.08
C PHE A 107 19.43 1.25 -18.16
N GLY A 108 18.55 0.30 -17.80
CA GLY A 108 18.90 -0.82 -16.91
C GLY A 108 19.64 -1.96 -17.62
N SER A 109 19.55 -2.04 -18.95
CA SER A 109 20.20 -3.08 -19.75
C SER A 109 21.71 -2.84 -19.96
N THR A 110 22.20 -1.63 -19.67
CA THR A 110 23.61 -1.27 -19.80
C THR A 110 24.27 -1.16 -18.43
N PRO A 111 25.31 -1.96 -18.12
CA PRO A 111 26.02 -1.85 -16.86
C PRO A 111 26.79 -0.52 -16.80
N GLY A 112 26.43 0.35 -15.87
CA GLY A 112 27.10 1.64 -15.66
C GLY A 112 26.42 2.49 -14.59
N LEU A 113 27.22 3.09 -13.69
CA LEU A 113 26.74 3.93 -12.60
C LEU A 113 25.88 5.10 -13.10
N SER A 114 26.27 5.72 -14.22
CA SER A 114 25.57 6.86 -14.82
C SER A 114 24.16 6.50 -15.28
N HIS A 115 23.98 5.33 -15.88
CA HIS A 115 22.67 4.86 -16.38
C HIS A 115 21.74 4.45 -15.23
N THR A 116 22.28 3.79 -14.20
CA THR A 116 21.52 3.49 -12.98
C THR A 116 21.10 4.77 -12.27
N LEU A 117 22.00 5.75 -12.15
CA LEU A 117 21.70 7.03 -11.52
C LEU A 117 20.65 7.83 -12.30
N ALA A 118 20.71 7.82 -13.64
CA ALA A 118 19.71 8.45 -14.49
C ALA A 118 18.32 7.82 -14.30
N HIS A 119 18.23 6.49 -14.26
CA HIS A 119 16.97 5.79 -13.99
C HIS A 119 16.40 6.14 -12.60
N VAL A 120 17.24 6.13 -11.56
CA VAL A 120 16.84 6.52 -10.20
C VAL A 120 16.38 7.98 -10.15
N ALA A 121 17.06 8.89 -10.85
CA ALA A 121 16.67 10.30 -10.91
C ALA A 121 15.31 10.50 -11.58
N ILE A 122 15.04 9.83 -12.70
CA ILE A 122 13.74 9.90 -13.37
C ILE A 122 12.63 9.32 -12.48
N GLY A 123 12.88 8.19 -11.83
CA GLY A 123 11.96 7.62 -10.83
C GLY A 123 11.69 8.57 -9.67
N GLY A 124 12.72 9.27 -9.20
CA GLY A 124 12.60 10.30 -8.15
C GLY A 124 11.73 11.48 -8.56
N VAL A 125 11.91 12.00 -9.78
CA VAL A 125 11.07 13.08 -10.32
C VAL A 125 9.61 12.62 -10.45
N LEU A 126 9.37 11.43 -11.00
CA LEU A 126 8.03 10.85 -11.10
C LEU A 126 7.38 10.69 -9.72
N LEU A 127 8.13 10.24 -8.71
CA LEU A 127 7.64 10.13 -7.34
C LEU A 127 7.17 11.48 -6.78
N VAL A 128 7.97 12.54 -6.95
CA VAL A 128 7.59 13.89 -6.50
C VAL A 128 6.32 14.38 -7.21
N LEU A 129 6.20 14.13 -8.51
CA LEU A 129 5.00 14.49 -9.28
C LEU A 129 3.76 13.72 -8.80
N VAL A 130 3.89 12.42 -8.50
CA VAL A 130 2.78 11.61 -7.95
C VAL A 130 2.34 12.16 -6.60
N VAL A 131 3.29 12.47 -5.72
CA VAL A 131 2.99 13.04 -4.39
C VAL A 131 2.30 14.40 -4.52
N ALA A 132 2.80 15.28 -5.38
CA ALA A 132 2.18 16.58 -5.63
C ALA A 132 0.74 16.42 -6.15
N HIS A 133 0.53 15.50 -7.12
CA HIS A 133 -0.80 15.21 -7.66
C HIS A 133 -1.77 14.70 -6.59
N ILE A 134 -1.32 13.80 -5.71
CA ILE A 134 -2.15 13.29 -4.60
C ILE A 134 -2.52 14.42 -3.64
N VAL A 135 -1.55 15.24 -3.23
CA VAL A 135 -1.81 16.38 -2.31
C VAL A 135 -2.77 17.39 -2.93
N SER A 136 -2.69 17.62 -4.24
CA SER A 136 -3.60 18.53 -4.95
C SER A 136 -4.97 17.92 -5.22
N THR A 137 -5.10 16.59 -5.33
CA THR A 137 -6.37 15.93 -5.67
C THR A 137 -7.17 15.55 -4.43
N ASP A 138 -6.50 15.27 -3.31
CA ASP A 138 -7.16 14.79 -2.11
C ASP A 138 -7.75 15.96 -1.29
N HIS A 139 -9.08 15.99 -1.19
CA HIS A 139 -9.82 17.03 -0.49
C HIS A 139 -9.45 17.14 0.99
N VAL A 140 -9.09 16.03 1.65
CA VAL A 140 -8.69 16.05 3.06
C VAL A 140 -7.37 16.77 3.22
N PHE A 141 -6.42 16.51 2.32
CA PHE A 141 -5.14 17.21 2.31
C PHE A 141 -5.33 18.68 1.98
N GLN A 142 -6.09 19.04 0.94
CA GLN A 142 -6.38 20.43 0.61
C GLN A 142 -6.99 21.20 1.80
N MET A 143 -7.92 20.59 2.52
CA MET A 143 -8.50 21.19 3.73
C MET A 143 -7.43 21.42 4.80
N LEU A 144 -6.53 20.45 5.00
CA LEU A 144 -5.43 20.56 5.95
C LEU A 144 -4.43 21.64 5.54
N THR A 145 -4.03 21.73 4.27
CA THR A 145 -3.12 22.76 3.75
C THR A 145 -3.73 24.14 3.89
N HIS A 146 -5.02 24.30 3.56
CA HIS A 146 -5.72 25.56 3.74
C HIS A 146 -5.81 25.97 5.21
N ARG A 147 -5.97 25.01 6.13
CA ARG A 147 -5.95 25.26 7.57
C ARG A 147 -4.54 25.65 8.04
N LEU A 148 -3.49 24.98 7.57
CA LEU A 148 -2.11 25.30 7.91
C LEU A 148 -1.68 26.67 7.36
N GLN A 149 -2.06 27.02 6.12
CA GLN A 149 -1.82 28.35 5.56
C GLN A 149 -2.51 29.46 6.35
N LYS A 150 -3.67 29.20 6.95
CA LYS A 150 -4.35 30.16 7.83
C LYS A 150 -3.58 30.45 9.13
N TYR A 151 -2.67 29.56 9.54
CA TYR A 151 -1.84 29.70 10.75
C TYR A 151 -0.36 29.99 10.45
N ALA A 152 0.02 30.09 9.17
CA ALA A 152 1.37 30.49 8.77
C ALA A 152 1.47 32.03 8.83
N PRO A 153 2.48 32.61 9.50
CA PRO A 153 2.67 34.06 9.61
C PRO A 153 3.01 34.72 8.26
#